data_AF-A0A6A5HXN8-F1
#
_entry.id   AF-A0A6A5HXN8-F1
#
_cell.length_a   1.000
_cell.length_b   1.000
_cell.length_c   1.000
_cell.angle_alpha   90.00
_cell.angle_beta   90.00
_cell.angle_gamma   90.00
#
_symmetry.space_group_name_H-M   'P 1'
#
loop_
_entity.id
_entity.type
_entity.pdbx_description
1 polymer ?
#
loop_
_entity_poly.entity_id
_entity_poly.type
_entity_poly.pdbx_seq_one_letter_code
_entity_poly.pdbx_strand_id
1 'polypeptide(L)'
;MPPLPLLRLPRLVQCEIFKLLSIGEKIQLSFCSKKVSTQINNARFYSQKVIVVLDCLNEKINVHSENNKETFEITTFWKNHRGGFLSVIRYLLKMFQCKISISNNYNSDLFQPTISMLFDLQVEFKKLTILLTGSKDHNLLWNQISKKLELVEDLKISSVPDPGFRPVFTSWPQTINIWRSYWFNLEYVLTCTCSRITLELSNLGNQDLDEILKNWKAGGLPNLKHLRVGSQRITNNGTAILGMAPLELQEKEIQTDDGSKKATINTGFQIFEMFFEMLIYQSVHVA
;
A
#
# COMPACT_ATOMS: atom_id res chain seq x y z
N MET A 1 -27.43 29.31 27.50
CA MET A 1 -27.59 29.37 26.03
C MET A 1 -28.61 28.32 25.60
N PRO A 2 -29.55 28.66 24.71
CA PRO A 2 -30.44 27.66 24.13
C PRO A 2 -29.65 26.71 23.20
N PRO A 3 -30.02 25.42 23.12
CA PRO A 3 -29.33 24.46 22.26
C PRO A 3 -29.52 24.81 20.77
N LEU A 4 -28.42 24.78 20.00
CA LEU A 4 -28.45 24.99 18.56
C LEU A 4 -29.21 23.83 17.89
N PRO A 5 -30.29 24.08 17.13
CA PRO A 5 -31.04 23.02 16.47
C PRO A 5 -30.32 22.58 15.19
N LEU A 6 -29.19 21.86 15.34
CA LEU A 6 -28.28 21.43 14.26
C LEU A 6 -29.03 20.87 13.04
N LEU A 7 -30.01 20.01 13.27
CA LEU A 7 -30.78 19.34 12.21
C LEU A 7 -31.84 20.21 11.51
N ARG A 8 -32.10 21.42 12.02
CA ARG A 8 -32.98 22.42 11.38
C ARG A 8 -32.20 23.42 10.53
N LEU A 9 -30.87 23.43 10.62
CA LEU A 9 -30.04 24.31 9.80
C LEU A 9 -30.09 23.89 8.31
N PRO A 10 -29.86 24.83 7.37
CA PRO A 10 -29.70 24.49 5.96
C PRO A 10 -28.58 23.45 5.75
N ARG A 11 -28.74 22.58 4.74
CA ARG A 11 -27.81 21.46 4.48
C ARG A 11 -26.36 21.92 4.30
N LEU A 12 -26.14 23.05 3.64
CA LEU A 12 -24.80 23.63 3.46
C LEU A 12 -24.14 23.98 4.80
N VAL A 13 -24.89 24.61 5.71
CA VAL A 13 -24.41 24.97 7.05
C VAL A 13 -24.10 23.70 7.86
N GLN A 14 -24.94 22.66 7.76
CA GLN A 14 -24.65 21.36 8.40
C GLN A 14 -23.35 20.74 7.87
N CYS A 15 -23.11 20.81 6.55
CA CYS A 15 -21.87 20.29 5.95
C CYS A 15 -20.63 21.03 6.47
N GLU A 16 -20.68 22.37 6.56
CA GLU A 16 -19.58 23.15 7.12
C GLU A 16 -19.33 22.83 8.60
N ILE A 17 -20.40 22.65 9.40
CA ILE A 17 -20.24 22.19 10.79
C ILE A 17 -19.58 20.82 10.85
N PHE A 18 -20.02 19.85 10.04
CA PHE A 18 -19.41 18.52 10.03
C PHE A 18 -17.97 18.50 9.55
N LYS A 19 -17.54 19.45 8.69
CA LYS A 19 -16.12 19.57 8.31
C LYS A 19 -15.23 19.95 9.48
N LEU A 20 -15.75 20.75 10.42
CA LEU A 20 -15.01 21.22 11.59
C LEU A 20 -14.91 20.18 12.71
N LEU A 21 -15.76 19.16 12.69
CA LEU A 21 -15.72 18.08 13.67
C LEU A 21 -14.50 17.18 13.45
N SER A 22 -13.84 16.86 14.56
CA SER A 22 -12.87 15.77 14.65
C SER A 22 -13.51 14.43 14.22
N ILE A 23 -12.68 13.46 13.84
CA ILE A 23 -13.08 12.06 13.58
C ILE A 23 -13.90 11.53 14.76
N GLY A 24 -13.41 11.72 15.99
CA GLY A 24 -14.06 11.25 17.21
C GLY A 24 -15.43 11.88 17.44
N GLU A 25 -15.53 13.21 17.39
CA GLU A 25 -16.81 13.91 17.54
C GLU A 25 -17.81 13.49 16.47
N LYS A 26 -17.36 13.30 15.23
CA LYS A 26 -18.22 12.88 14.12
C LYS A 26 -18.74 11.46 14.32
N ILE A 27 -17.88 10.53 14.78
CA ILE A 27 -18.29 9.18 15.17
C ILE A 27 -19.32 9.24 16.31
N GLN A 28 -19.04 9.96 17.39
CA GLN A 28 -19.95 10.07 18.53
C GLN A 28 -21.30 10.68 18.14
N LEU A 29 -21.27 11.78 17.39
CA LEU A 29 -22.45 12.48 16.91
C LEU A 29 -23.31 11.60 16.00
N SER A 30 -22.67 10.73 15.20
CA SER A 30 -23.36 9.78 14.33
C SER A 30 -24.20 8.76 15.10
N PHE A 31 -23.85 8.45 16.35
CA PHE A 31 -24.62 7.55 17.21
C PHE A 31 -25.82 8.22 17.89
N CYS A 32 -25.91 9.55 17.87
CA CYS A 32 -27.00 10.27 18.54
C CYS A 32 -28.37 10.04 17.87
N SER A 33 -28.43 9.86 16.54
CA SER A 33 -29.66 9.48 15.85
C SER A 33 -29.42 9.00 14.41
N LYS A 34 -30.37 8.21 13.87
CA LYS A 34 -30.37 7.80 12.46
C LYS A 34 -30.35 9.00 11.49
N LYS A 35 -31.05 10.07 11.86
CA LYS A 35 -31.13 11.30 11.04
C LYS A 35 -29.78 12.00 10.94
N VAL A 36 -29.06 12.11 12.06
CA VAL A 36 -27.69 12.68 12.10
C VAL A 36 -26.72 11.82 11.32
N SER A 37 -26.71 10.50 11.54
CA SER A 37 -25.86 9.55 10.80
C SER A 37 -26.05 9.67 9.27
N THR A 38 -27.30 9.81 8.82
CA THR A 38 -27.61 10.02 7.40
C THR A 38 -27.05 11.33 6.86
N GLN A 39 -27.12 12.42 7.63
CA GLN A 39 -26.57 13.71 7.21
C GLN A 39 -25.03 13.67 7.14
N ILE A 40 -24.37 12.99 8.09
CA ILE A 40 -22.91 12.82 8.06
C ILE A 40 -22.49 11.99 6.84
N ASN A 41 -23.16 10.87 6.57
CA ASN A 41 -22.92 10.06 5.36
C ASN A 41 -23.10 10.90 4.07
N ASN A 42 -24.15 11.71 4.00
CA ASN A 42 -24.39 12.61 2.87
C ASN A 42 -23.30 13.69 2.72
N ALA A 43 -22.61 14.05 3.79
CA ALA A 43 -21.53 15.03 3.81
C ALA A 43 -20.13 14.39 3.68
N ARG A 44 -20.03 13.05 3.53
CA ARG A 44 -18.76 12.32 3.55
C ARG A 44 -17.75 12.78 2.50
N PHE A 45 -18.22 13.16 1.32
CA PHE A 45 -17.38 13.63 0.20
C PHE A 45 -16.83 15.04 0.40
N TYR A 46 -17.43 15.79 1.34
CA TYR A 46 -16.95 17.11 1.75
C TYR A 46 -16.15 17.04 3.05
N SER A 47 -16.04 15.86 3.65
CA SER A 47 -15.30 15.63 4.90
C SER A 47 -13.84 15.28 4.63
N GLN A 48 -13.03 15.36 5.68
CA GLN A 48 -11.66 14.86 5.65
C GLN A 48 -11.61 13.39 5.23
N LYS A 49 -10.63 13.06 4.39
CA LYS A 49 -10.26 11.68 4.08
C LYS A 49 -9.54 11.06 5.26
N VAL A 50 -9.82 9.80 5.52
CA VAL A 50 -9.24 9.07 6.65
C VAL A 50 -8.65 7.74 6.23
N ILE A 51 -7.70 7.24 7.00
CA ILE A 51 -7.13 5.90 6.88
C ILE A 51 -7.66 5.09 8.06
N VAL A 52 -8.36 4.00 7.76
CA VAL A 52 -8.85 3.06 8.77
C VAL A 52 -7.84 1.92 8.88
N VAL A 53 -7.15 1.84 10.01
CA VAL A 53 -6.20 0.78 10.34
C VAL A 53 -6.92 -0.32 11.10
N LEU A 54 -6.90 -1.52 10.53
CA LEU A 54 -7.54 -2.71 11.10
C LEU A 54 -6.47 -3.58 11.76
N ASP A 55 -6.62 -3.80 13.06
CA ASP A 55 -5.88 -4.80 13.83
C ASP A 55 -6.83 -5.95 14.12
N CYS A 56 -6.78 -6.97 13.26
CA CYS A 56 -7.63 -8.14 13.36
C CYS A 56 -7.16 -9.08 14.48
N LEU A 57 -5.91 -9.01 14.92
CA LEU A 57 -5.39 -9.83 16.02
C LEU A 57 -5.92 -9.34 17.37
N ASN A 58 -5.88 -8.03 17.59
CA ASN A 58 -6.34 -7.42 18.85
C ASN A 58 -7.78 -6.88 18.76
N GLU A 59 -8.46 -7.10 17.62
CA GLU A 59 -9.81 -6.60 17.33
C GLU A 59 -9.95 -5.08 17.51
N LYS A 60 -8.88 -4.33 17.23
CA LYS A 60 -8.84 -2.88 17.32
C LYS A 60 -9.03 -2.23 15.95
N ILE A 61 -9.73 -1.10 15.94
CA ILE A 61 -9.87 -0.27 14.75
C ILE A 61 -9.40 1.13 15.10
N ASN A 62 -8.39 1.61 14.38
CA ASN A 62 -7.91 2.98 14.50
C ASN A 62 -8.31 3.77 13.26
N VAL A 63 -8.74 5.01 13.44
CA VAL A 63 -9.10 5.91 12.34
C VAL A 63 -8.19 7.12 12.40
N HIS A 64 -7.38 7.31 11.37
CA HIS A 64 -6.42 8.41 11.27
C HIS A 64 -6.83 9.38 10.18
N SER A 65 -6.56 10.67 10.37
CA SER A 65 -6.53 11.62 9.26
C SER A 65 -5.37 11.29 8.31
N GLU A 66 -5.52 11.57 7.00
CA GLU A 66 -4.46 11.28 6.01
C GLU A 66 -3.10 11.94 6.35
N ASN A 67 -3.11 13.07 7.07
CA ASN A 67 -1.92 13.79 7.52
C ASN A 67 -1.41 13.36 8.90
N ASN A 68 -1.99 12.31 9.49
CA ASN A 68 -1.69 11.76 10.82
C ASN A 68 -1.79 12.77 11.99
N LYS A 69 -2.47 13.91 11.82
CA LYS A 69 -2.64 14.91 12.90
C LYS A 69 -3.66 14.49 13.95
N GLU A 70 -4.59 13.64 13.54
CA GLU A 70 -5.72 13.19 14.35
C GLU A 70 -5.86 11.68 14.27
N THR A 71 -6.06 11.03 15.41
CA THR A 71 -6.30 9.59 15.54
C THR A 71 -7.42 9.34 16.52
N PHE A 72 -8.32 8.41 16.18
CA PHE A 72 -9.37 7.93 17.06
C PHE A 72 -9.35 6.40 17.13
N GLU A 73 -9.15 5.86 18.34
CA GLU A 73 -9.20 4.42 18.58
C GLU A 73 -10.64 3.98 18.89
N ILE A 74 -11.09 2.92 18.21
CA ILE A 74 -12.36 2.25 18.47
C ILE A 74 -12.02 0.90 19.10
N THR A 75 -12.30 0.79 20.41
CA THR A 75 -12.31 -0.48 21.13
C THR A 75 -13.74 -0.99 21.21
N THR A 76 -13.92 -2.29 20.99
CA THR A 76 -15.24 -2.90 20.94
C THR A 76 -15.33 -4.13 21.84
N PHE A 77 -16.51 -4.38 22.41
CA PHE A 77 -16.76 -5.47 23.38
C PHE A 77 -17.89 -6.39 22.89
N TRP A 78 -17.77 -6.89 21.66
CA TRP A 78 -18.84 -7.67 21.03
C TRP A 78 -18.91 -9.11 21.56
N LYS A 79 -20.13 -9.65 21.71
CA LYS A 79 -20.33 -11.10 21.93
C LYS A 79 -20.00 -11.93 20.69
N ASN A 80 -20.34 -11.41 19.50
CA ASN A 80 -19.95 -11.98 18.22
C ASN A 80 -18.88 -11.08 17.60
N HIS A 81 -17.63 -11.43 17.87
CA HIS A 81 -16.43 -10.70 17.45
C HIS A 81 -16.43 -10.43 15.94
N ARG A 82 -16.62 -11.47 15.13
CA ARG A 82 -16.62 -11.36 13.65
C ARG A 82 -17.74 -10.46 13.14
N GLY A 83 -18.97 -10.67 13.59
CA GLY A 83 -20.11 -9.88 13.14
C GLY A 83 -19.99 -8.41 13.52
N GLY A 84 -19.54 -8.14 14.75
CA GLY A 84 -19.33 -6.78 15.25
C GLY A 84 -18.22 -6.04 14.49
N PHE A 85 -17.06 -6.70 14.33
CA PHE A 85 -15.90 -6.12 13.64
C PHE A 85 -16.24 -5.71 12.19
N LEU A 86 -16.85 -6.60 11.41
CA LEU A 86 -17.28 -6.30 10.04
C LEU A 86 -18.36 -5.21 9.99
N SER A 87 -19.24 -5.14 10.99
CA SER A 87 -20.28 -4.11 11.07
C SER A 87 -19.70 -2.72 11.29
N VAL A 88 -18.69 -2.59 12.16
CA VAL A 88 -18.00 -1.31 12.40
C VAL A 88 -17.25 -0.86 11.15
N ILE A 89 -16.56 -1.77 10.46
CA ILE A 89 -15.89 -1.44 9.19
C ILE A 89 -16.90 -0.91 8.17
N ARG A 90 -18.03 -1.59 7.97
CA ARG A 90 -19.10 -1.13 7.07
C ARG A 90 -19.68 0.22 7.49
N TYR A 91 -19.74 0.49 8.79
CA TYR A 91 -20.21 1.77 9.31
C TYR A 91 -19.24 2.90 8.94
N LEU A 92 -17.94 2.69 9.17
CA LEU A 92 -16.90 3.66 8.84
C LEU A 92 -16.83 3.95 7.34
N LEU A 93 -16.95 2.91 6.49
CA LEU A 93 -16.99 3.05 5.03
C LEU A 93 -18.19 3.89 4.53
N LYS A 94 -19.31 3.90 5.27
CA LYS A 94 -20.45 4.76 4.95
C LYS A 94 -20.22 6.20 5.40
N MET A 95 -19.50 6.39 6.50
CA MET A 95 -19.36 7.69 7.14
C MET A 95 -18.23 8.52 6.57
N PHE A 96 -17.16 7.88 6.12
CA PHE A 96 -15.95 8.54 5.64
C PHE A 96 -15.60 8.12 4.22
N GLN A 97 -15.00 9.02 3.46
CA GLN A 97 -14.18 8.63 2.33
C GLN A 97 -12.85 8.12 2.89
N CYS A 98 -12.64 6.81 2.86
CA CYS A 98 -11.49 6.22 3.52
C CYS A 98 -10.77 5.15 2.70
N LYS A 99 -9.49 4.99 3.03
CA LYS A 99 -8.65 3.87 2.60
C LYS A 99 -8.40 2.95 3.78
N ILE A 100 -8.17 1.68 3.51
CA ILE A 100 -7.93 0.67 4.54
C ILE A 100 -6.43 0.36 4.65
N SER A 101 -5.95 0.21 5.88
CA SER A 101 -4.64 -0.34 6.18
C SER A 101 -4.78 -1.60 7.02
N ILE A 102 -4.18 -2.71 6.58
CA ILE A 102 -4.13 -3.97 7.34
C ILE A 102 -2.68 -4.44 7.40
N SER A 103 -2.15 -4.65 8.61
CA SER A 103 -0.76 -5.09 8.81
C SER A 103 -0.66 -6.21 9.84
N ASN A 104 0.18 -7.22 9.54
CA ASN A 104 0.57 -8.29 10.48
C ASN A 104 -0.59 -9.08 11.11
N ASN A 105 -1.71 -9.23 10.39
CA ASN A 105 -2.94 -9.81 10.93
C ASN A 105 -3.23 -11.23 10.43
N TYR A 106 -2.35 -11.83 9.65
CA TYR A 106 -2.60 -13.09 8.92
C TYR A 106 -2.85 -14.31 9.82
N ASN A 107 -2.55 -14.25 11.12
CA ASN A 107 -2.88 -15.30 12.08
C ASN A 107 -4.29 -15.15 12.69
N SER A 108 -5.02 -14.08 12.36
CA SER A 108 -6.37 -13.86 12.88
C SER A 108 -7.44 -14.51 12.00
N ASP A 109 -8.39 -15.20 12.62
CA ASP A 109 -9.59 -15.74 11.96
C ASP A 109 -10.47 -14.65 11.30
N LEU A 110 -10.28 -13.38 11.68
CA LEU A 110 -10.96 -12.24 11.08
C LEU A 110 -10.29 -11.74 9.80
N PHE A 111 -9.03 -12.06 9.57
CA PHE A 111 -8.23 -11.49 8.48
C PHE A 111 -8.81 -11.81 7.11
N GLN A 112 -8.97 -13.09 6.79
CA GLN A 112 -9.47 -13.53 5.49
C GLN A 112 -10.92 -13.04 5.23
N PRO A 113 -11.88 -13.21 6.16
CA PRO A 113 -13.23 -12.65 5.99
C PRO A 113 -13.26 -11.14 5.78
N THR A 114 -12.40 -10.41 6.49
CA THR A 114 -12.32 -8.95 6.38
C THR A 114 -11.78 -8.54 5.01
N ILE A 115 -10.70 -9.16 4.55
CA ILE A 115 -10.13 -8.87 3.23
C ILE A 115 -11.13 -9.19 2.11
N SER A 116 -11.74 -10.38 2.13
CA SER A 116 -12.73 -10.76 1.12
C SER A 116 -13.88 -9.76 1.06
N MET A 117 -14.43 -9.37 2.23
CA MET A 117 -15.47 -8.34 2.30
C MET A 117 -15.01 -7.00 1.69
N LEU A 118 -13.79 -6.55 1.97
CA LEU A 118 -13.28 -5.27 1.47
C LEU A 118 -13.06 -5.27 -0.04
N PHE A 119 -12.57 -6.37 -0.61
CA PHE A 119 -12.46 -6.53 -2.07
C PHE A 119 -13.80 -6.66 -2.77
N ASP A 120 -14.80 -7.31 -2.15
CA ASP A 120 -16.18 -7.36 -2.65
C ASP A 120 -16.81 -5.97 -2.69
N LEU A 121 -16.49 -5.12 -1.69
CA LEU A 121 -16.91 -3.73 -1.60
C LEU A 121 -16.07 -2.77 -2.46
N GLN A 122 -15.05 -3.27 -3.17
CA GLN A 122 -14.12 -2.47 -4.00
C GLN A 122 -13.45 -1.33 -3.22
N VAL A 123 -13.05 -1.58 -1.98
CA VAL A 123 -12.42 -0.57 -1.13
C VAL A 123 -10.95 -0.40 -1.53
N GLU A 124 -10.50 0.84 -1.58
CA GLU A 124 -9.08 1.17 -1.78
C GLU A 124 -8.25 0.88 -0.51
N PHE A 125 -7.09 0.26 -0.69
CA PHE A 125 -6.14 -0.04 0.36
C PHE A 125 -4.98 0.94 0.31
N LYS A 126 -4.76 1.63 1.43
CA LYS A 126 -3.52 2.37 1.65
C LYS A 126 -2.35 1.40 1.84
N LYS A 127 -2.57 0.33 2.62
CA LYS A 127 -1.57 -0.69 2.88
C LYS A 127 -2.22 -2.05 3.11
N LEU A 128 -1.70 -3.09 2.47
CA LEU A 128 -2.14 -4.46 2.66
C LEU A 128 -0.93 -5.36 2.90
N THR A 129 -0.86 -6.00 4.07
CA THR A 129 0.17 -6.99 4.38
C THR A 129 -0.43 -8.39 4.38
N ILE A 130 0.12 -9.29 3.58
CA ILE A 130 -0.33 -10.68 3.45
C ILE A 130 0.80 -11.66 3.76
N LEU A 131 0.42 -12.86 4.20
CA LEU A 131 1.31 -14.01 4.30
C LEU A 131 0.98 -15.00 3.19
N LEU A 132 2.00 -15.41 2.44
CA LEU A 132 1.90 -16.47 1.44
C LEU A 132 2.65 -17.70 1.95
N THR A 133 1.90 -18.75 2.30
CA THR A 133 2.49 -20.02 2.78
C THR A 133 2.31 -21.19 1.82
N GLY A 134 1.61 -21.00 0.71
CA GLY A 134 1.22 -22.10 -0.18
C GLY A 134 0.04 -22.94 0.32
N SER A 135 -0.51 -22.64 1.51
CA SER A 135 -1.72 -23.34 2.00
C SER A 135 -2.91 -23.07 1.08
N LYS A 136 -3.83 -24.05 1.01
CA LYS A 136 -5.02 -23.93 0.16
C LYS A 136 -5.81 -22.64 0.43
N ASP A 137 -5.99 -22.27 1.69
CA ASP A 137 -6.76 -21.07 2.07
C ASP A 137 -6.04 -19.77 1.70
N HIS A 138 -4.72 -19.70 1.91
CA HIS A 138 -3.92 -18.54 1.47
C HIS A 138 -3.88 -18.42 -0.06
N ASN A 139 -3.86 -19.53 -0.79
CA ASN A 139 -3.89 -19.53 -2.25
C ASN A 139 -5.24 -19.05 -2.78
N LEU A 140 -6.35 -19.47 -2.16
CA LEU A 140 -7.69 -18.98 -2.49
C LEU A 140 -7.81 -17.47 -2.24
N LEU A 141 -7.30 -16.99 -1.11
CA LEU A 141 -7.27 -15.56 -0.79
C LEU A 141 -6.39 -14.80 -1.79
N TRP A 142 -5.20 -15.31 -2.11
CA TRP A 142 -4.31 -14.71 -3.12
C TRP A 142 -4.98 -14.58 -4.49
N ASN A 143 -5.71 -15.62 -4.93
CA ASN A 143 -6.43 -15.59 -6.20
C ASN A 143 -7.56 -14.54 -6.23
N GLN A 144 -8.11 -14.15 -5.08
CA GLN A 144 -9.04 -13.02 -4.98
C GLN A 144 -8.31 -11.68 -5.04
N ILE A 145 -7.20 -11.56 -4.30
CA ILE A 145 -6.41 -10.32 -4.17
C ILE A 145 -5.72 -9.96 -5.50
N SER A 146 -5.03 -10.91 -6.12
CA SER A 146 -4.18 -10.72 -7.32
C SER A 146 -4.92 -10.11 -8.53
N LYS A 147 -6.24 -10.28 -8.57
CA LYS A 147 -7.13 -9.75 -9.62
C LYS A 147 -7.48 -8.28 -9.48
N LYS A 148 -7.21 -7.68 -8.31
CA LYS A 148 -7.63 -6.33 -7.94
C LYS A 148 -6.50 -5.54 -7.25
N LEU A 149 -5.24 -5.80 -7.61
CA LEU A 149 -4.09 -5.15 -6.98
C LEU A 149 -4.00 -3.66 -7.31
N GLU A 150 -4.69 -3.19 -8.35
CA GLU A 150 -4.87 -1.78 -8.66
C GLU A 150 -5.57 -0.99 -7.54
N LEU A 151 -6.33 -1.68 -6.66
CA LEU A 151 -6.92 -1.08 -5.46
C LEU A 151 -5.91 -0.91 -4.32
N VAL A 152 -4.68 -1.40 -4.46
CA VAL A 152 -3.68 -1.46 -3.38
C VAL A 152 -2.51 -0.52 -3.68
N GLU A 153 -2.27 0.45 -2.80
CA GLU A 153 -1.12 1.35 -2.90
C GLU A 153 0.19 0.70 -2.43
N ASP A 154 0.23 0.16 -1.20
CA ASP A 154 1.39 -0.51 -0.62
C ASP A 154 1.07 -1.96 -0.29
N LEU A 155 1.53 -2.89 -1.13
CA LEU A 155 1.44 -4.32 -0.88
C LEU A 155 2.71 -4.80 -0.19
N LYS A 156 2.56 -5.43 0.97
CA LYS A 156 3.62 -6.15 1.66
C LYS A 156 3.33 -7.64 1.67
N ILE A 157 4.28 -8.43 1.21
CA ILE A 157 4.18 -9.88 1.16
C ILE A 157 5.26 -10.47 2.05
N SER A 158 4.84 -11.21 3.06
CA SER A 158 5.72 -12.13 3.79
C SER A 158 5.57 -13.51 3.17
N SER A 159 6.65 -14.14 2.74
CA SER A 159 6.62 -15.49 2.16
C SER A 159 7.17 -16.55 3.12
N VAL A 160 6.57 -17.74 3.10
CA VAL A 160 7.09 -18.97 3.74
C VAL A 160 7.55 -19.92 2.61
N PRO A 161 8.64 -20.69 2.81
CA PRO A 161 9.33 -21.46 1.77
C PRO A 161 8.60 -22.73 1.34
N ASP A 162 7.32 -22.64 0.97
CA ASP A 162 6.76 -23.65 0.08
C ASP A 162 7.43 -23.49 -1.30
N PRO A 163 8.32 -24.41 -1.72
CA PRO A 163 9.05 -24.28 -2.98
C PRO A 163 8.15 -24.45 -4.21
N GLY A 164 6.96 -25.02 -4.04
CA GLY A 164 6.01 -25.30 -5.11
C GLY A 164 5.05 -24.15 -5.40
N PHE A 165 4.85 -23.22 -4.46
CA PHE A 165 3.89 -22.14 -4.63
C PHE A 165 4.48 -20.97 -5.42
N ARG A 166 3.91 -20.70 -6.60
CA ARG A 166 4.25 -19.55 -7.45
C ARG A 166 3.04 -18.62 -7.58
N PRO A 167 3.03 -17.48 -6.88
CA PRO A 167 1.94 -16.53 -6.94
C PRO A 167 1.83 -15.92 -8.35
N VAL A 168 0.67 -16.05 -8.99
CA VAL A 168 0.40 -15.39 -10.27
C VAL A 168 -0.12 -13.97 -10.01
N PHE A 169 0.47 -12.99 -10.69
CA PHE A 169 0.04 -11.59 -10.66
C PHE A 169 -0.74 -11.29 -11.95
N THR A 170 -1.99 -10.88 -11.82
CA THR A 170 -2.82 -10.42 -12.97
C THR A 170 -2.91 -8.90 -13.06
N SER A 171 -2.48 -8.21 -12.01
CA SER A 171 -2.39 -6.76 -11.88
C SER A 171 -1.26 -6.43 -10.89
N TRP A 172 -0.90 -5.16 -10.74
CA TRP A 172 0.18 -4.73 -9.84
C TRP A 172 -0.29 -3.57 -8.94
N PRO A 173 0.19 -3.52 -7.68
CA PRO A 173 -0.01 -2.36 -6.81
C PRO A 173 0.85 -1.17 -7.24
N GLN A 174 0.72 -0.04 -6.57
CA GLN A 174 1.65 1.08 -6.81
C GLN A 174 3.06 0.76 -6.28
N THR A 175 3.13 0.15 -5.11
CA THR A 175 4.38 -0.25 -4.47
C THR A 175 4.28 -1.67 -3.92
N ILE A 176 5.37 -2.41 -4.06
CA ILE A 176 5.46 -3.79 -3.59
C ILE A 176 6.72 -3.99 -2.75
N ASN A 177 6.55 -4.63 -1.61
CA ASN A 177 7.63 -5.07 -0.74
C ASN A 177 7.45 -6.57 -0.44
N ILE A 178 8.46 -7.38 -0.75
CA ILE A 178 8.42 -8.82 -0.57
C ILE A 178 9.57 -9.24 0.33
N TRP A 179 9.23 -9.73 1.52
CA TRP A 179 10.17 -10.43 2.38
C TRP A 179 10.26 -11.89 1.95
N ARG A 180 11.49 -12.43 1.87
CA ARG A 180 11.75 -13.79 1.37
C ARG A 180 11.32 -13.95 -0.09
N SER A 181 11.89 -13.09 -0.93
CA SER A 181 11.57 -12.92 -2.35
C SER A 181 12.30 -13.89 -3.30
N TYR A 182 12.83 -15.02 -2.82
CA TYR A 182 13.55 -16.00 -3.65
C TYR A 182 12.73 -16.55 -4.85
N TRP A 183 11.40 -16.49 -4.78
CA TRP A 183 10.49 -16.91 -5.84
C TRP A 183 10.15 -15.79 -6.84
N PHE A 184 10.41 -14.53 -6.48
CA PHE A 184 10.17 -13.36 -7.32
C PHE A 184 11.38 -13.17 -8.25
N ASN A 185 11.30 -13.83 -9.41
CA ASN A 185 12.37 -13.89 -10.40
C ASN A 185 12.42 -12.65 -11.32
N LEU A 186 13.38 -12.65 -12.24
CA LEU A 186 13.61 -11.58 -13.21
C LEU A 186 12.37 -11.26 -14.06
N GLU A 187 11.65 -12.28 -14.52
CA GLU A 187 10.42 -12.10 -15.32
C GLU A 187 9.37 -11.28 -14.57
N TYR A 188 9.16 -11.55 -13.28
CA TYR A 188 8.27 -10.74 -12.46
C TYR A 188 8.74 -9.29 -12.35
N VAL A 189 10.06 -9.05 -12.18
CA VAL A 189 10.58 -7.68 -12.12
C VAL A 189 10.33 -6.94 -13.42
N LEU A 190 10.65 -7.55 -14.57
CA LEU A 190 10.53 -6.94 -15.90
C LEU A 190 9.08 -6.66 -16.31
N THR A 191 8.11 -7.45 -15.81
CA THR A 191 6.68 -7.26 -16.05
C THR A 191 5.99 -6.38 -15.00
N CYS A 192 6.71 -5.99 -13.93
CA CYS A 192 6.16 -5.22 -12.83
C CYS A 192 5.93 -3.76 -13.23
N THR A 193 4.70 -3.27 -13.05
CA THR A 193 4.36 -1.87 -13.33
C THR A 193 4.42 -0.96 -12.10
N CYS A 194 4.92 -1.47 -10.96
CA CYS A 194 5.07 -0.74 -9.71
C CYS A 194 6.04 0.44 -9.85
N SER A 195 5.80 1.51 -9.09
CA SER A 195 6.76 2.60 -8.93
C SER A 195 7.84 2.33 -7.91
N ARG A 196 7.60 1.42 -6.97
CA ARG A 196 8.60 0.98 -5.99
C ARG A 196 8.57 -0.52 -5.82
N ILE A 197 9.73 -1.13 -5.97
CA ILE A 197 9.94 -2.57 -5.80
C ILE A 197 11.01 -2.77 -4.73
N THR A 198 10.67 -3.50 -3.68
CA THR A 198 11.62 -3.89 -2.62
C THR A 198 11.58 -5.39 -2.43
N LEU A 199 12.71 -6.06 -2.70
CA LEU A 199 12.86 -7.50 -2.64
C LEU A 199 13.94 -7.84 -1.62
N GLU A 200 13.57 -8.49 -0.52
CA GLU A 200 14.53 -8.91 0.51
C GLU A 200 14.68 -10.43 0.47
N LEU A 201 15.90 -10.93 0.72
CA LEU A 201 16.26 -12.35 0.60
C LEU A 201 15.89 -12.92 -0.79
N SER A 202 16.25 -12.19 -1.83
CA SER A 202 16.01 -12.54 -3.23
C SER A 202 17.04 -13.56 -3.76
N ASN A 203 16.69 -14.25 -4.85
CA ASN A 203 17.60 -15.07 -5.64
C ASN A 203 18.19 -14.36 -6.87
N LEU A 204 17.86 -13.08 -7.07
CA LEU A 204 18.43 -12.24 -8.13
C LEU A 204 19.91 -11.97 -7.84
N GLY A 205 20.77 -12.21 -8.82
CA GLY A 205 22.21 -11.94 -8.75
C GLY A 205 22.64 -10.80 -9.67
N ASN A 206 23.96 -10.63 -9.79
CA ASN A 206 24.56 -9.59 -10.65
C ASN A 206 24.07 -9.65 -12.12
N GLN A 207 23.90 -10.86 -12.68
CA GLN A 207 23.41 -11.02 -14.06
C GLN A 207 21.97 -10.53 -14.23
N ASP A 208 21.09 -10.86 -13.28
CA ASP A 208 19.70 -10.39 -13.31
C ASP A 208 19.65 -8.85 -13.19
N LEU A 209 20.49 -8.26 -12.35
CA LEU A 209 20.60 -6.81 -12.21
C LEU A 209 21.08 -6.14 -13.50
N ASP A 210 22.05 -6.74 -14.21
CA ASP A 210 22.50 -6.26 -15.51
C ASP A 210 21.35 -6.25 -16.53
N GLU A 211 20.54 -7.31 -16.58
CA GLU A 211 19.36 -7.38 -17.44
C GLU A 211 18.29 -6.34 -17.07
N ILE A 212 18.02 -6.16 -15.77
CA ILE A 212 17.07 -5.15 -15.27
C ILE A 212 17.52 -3.74 -15.68
N LEU A 213 18.80 -3.41 -15.49
CA LEU A 213 19.32 -2.08 -15.81
C LEU A 213 19.41 -1.84 -17.32
N LYS A 214 19.75 -2.85 -18.13
CA LYS A 214 19.69 -2.74 -19.59
C LYS A 214 18.26 -2.49 -20.07
N ASN A 215 17.28 -3.22 -19.54
CA ASN A 215 15.88 -3.02 -19.87
C ASN A 215 15.40 -1.62 -19.48
N TRP A 216 15.77 -1.16 -18.28
CA TRP A 216 15.45 0.19 -17.82
C TRP A 216 16.06 1.28 -18.70
N LYS A 217 17.35 1.15 -19.05
CA LYS A 217 18.04 2.11 -19.93
C LYS A 217 17.37 2.22 -21.31
N ALA A 218 16.88 1.10 -21.84
CA ALA A 218 16.13 1.04 -23.09
C ALA A 218 14.68 1.58 -23.00
N GLY A 219 14.26 2.14 -21.85
CA GLY A 219 12.92 2.72 -21.65
C GLY A 219 11.90 1.75 -21.03
N GLY A 220 12.31 0.54 -20.66
CA GLY A 220 11.51 -0.39 -19.87
C GLY A 220 11.24 0.11 -18.44
N LEU A 221 10.34 -0.58 -17.73
CA LEU A 221 9.95 -0.24 -16.35
C LEU A 221 9.55 1.25 -16.18
N PRO A 222 8.59 1.77 -16.98
CA PRO A 222 8.35 3.20 -17.12
C PRO A 222 7.88 3.91 -15.84
N ASN A 223 7.27 3.17 -14.91
CA ASN A 223 6.76 3.74 -13.65
C ASN A 223 7.77 3.68 -12.50
N LEU A 224 8.86 2.91 -12.64
CA LEU A 224 9.80 2.64 -11.57
C LEU A 224 10.49 3.94 -11.12
N LYS A 225 10.51 4.13 -9.80
CA LYS A 225 11.14 5.26 -9.08
C LYS A 225 12.07 4.80 -7.96
N HIS A 226 11.97 3.53 -7.56
CA HIS A 226 12.86 2.94 -6.57
C HIS A 226 12.89 1.42 -6.73
N LEU A 227 14.09 0.86 -6.84
CA LEU A 227 14.32 -0.58 -6.83
C LEU A 227 15.33 -0.90 -5.73
N ARG A 228 14.96 -1.81 -4.84
CA ARG A 228 15.85 -2.36 -3.81
C ARG A 228 15.83 -3.88 -3.88
N VAL A 229 17.00 -4.48 -3.96
CA VAL A 229 17.20 -5.93 -4.01
C VAL A 229 18.25 -6.33 -2.98
N GLY A 230 17.83 -6.99 -1.91
CA GLY A 230 18.69 -7.68 -0.97
C GLY A 230 18.85 -9.14 -1.39
N SER A 231 20.05 -9.56 -1.77
CA SER A 231 20.38 -10.94 -2.14
C SER A 231 21.81 -11.31 -1.81
N GLN A 232 22.00 -12.54 -1.31
CA GLN A 232 23.32 -13.13 -1.11
C GLN A 232 24.08 -13.39 -2.42
N ARG A 233 23.38 -13.36 -3.57
CA ARG A 233 23.97 -13.55 -4.90
C ARG A 233 24.48 -12.26 -5.52
N ILE A 234 24.23 -11.12 -4.88
CA ILE A 234 24.81 -9.84 -5.26
C ILE A 234 26.18 -9.75 -4.57
N THR A 235 27.24 -9.85 -5.37
CA THR A 235 28.61 -9.89 -4.87
C THR A 235 29.46 -8.81 -5.53
N ASN A 236 30.45 -8.31 -4.79
CA ASN A 236 31.36 -7.25 -5.26
C ASN A 236 32.30 -7.72 -6.38
N ASN A 237 32.56 -9.03 -6.43
CA ASN A 237 33.39 -9.69 -7.45
C ASN A 237 32.53 -10.48 -8.46
N GLY A 238 31.22 -10.21 -8.49
CA GLY A 238 30.28 -10.86 -9.39
C GLY A 238 30.44 -10.37 -10.83
N THR A 239 29.56 -10.86 -11.70
CA THR A 239 29.49 -10.43 -13.10
C THR A 239 29.37 -8.91 -13.20
N ALA A 240 30.01 -8.34 -14.22
CA ALA A 240 29.90 -6.92 -14.52
C ALA A 240 28.43 -6.54 -14.80
N ILE A 241 28.03 -5.37 -14.30
CA ILE A 241 26.70 -4.80 -14.48
C ILE A 241 26.88 -3.55 -15.31
N LEU A 242 26.19 -3.46 -16.45
CA LEU A 242 26.41 -2.44 -17.49
C LEU A 242 27.88 -2.35 -17.95
N GLY A 243 28.60 -3.47 -17.93
CA GLY A 243 30.03 -3.53 -18.29
C GLY A 243 30.98 -2.97 -17.23
N MET A 244 30.48 -2.58 -16.05
CA MET A 244 31.28 -2.07 -14.92
C MET A 244 31.39 -3.12 -13.82
N ALA A 245 32.49 -3.08 -13.07
CA ALA A 245 32.59 -3.91 -11.86
C ALA A 245 31.56 -3.43 -10.82
N PRO A 246 30.96 -4.33 -10.00
CA PRO A 246 29.93 -3.93 -9.04
C PRO A 246 30.34 -2.82 -8.07
N LEU A 247 31.62 -2.77 -7.67
CA LEU A 247 32.16 -1.70 -6.83
C LEU A 247 32.22 -0.33 -7.51
N GLU A 248 32.33 -0.29 -8.83
CA GLU A 248 32.37 0.96 -9.62
C GLU A 248 30.99 1.60 -9.76
N LEU A 249 29.92 0.84 -9.46
CA LEU A 249 28.54 1.32 -9.50
C LEU A 249 28.12 2.06 -8.23
N GLN A 250 28.92 2.00 -7.17
CA GLN A 250 28.61 2.72 -5.94
C GLN A 250 28.54 4.23 -6.20
N GLU A 251 27.41 4.83 -5.85
CA GLU A 251 27.11 6.26 -6.04
C GLU A 251 27.16 6.71 -7.51
N LYS A 252 27.01 5.76 -8.45
CA LYS A 252 27.05 6.07 -9.88
C LYS A 252 25.71 6.60 -10.36
N GLU A 253 25.73 7.74 -11.03
CA GLU A 253 24.59 8.22 -11.81
C GLU A 253 24.56 7.52 -13.18
N ILE A 254 23.38 6.99 -13.54
CA ILE A 254 23.08 6.45 -14.85
C ILE A 254 21.85 7.15 -15.44
N GLN A 255 21.74 7.18 -16.76
CA GLN A 255 20.56 7.70 -17.45
C GLN A 255 20.00 6.69 -18.47
N THR A 256 18.74 6.87 -18.80
CA THR A 256 18.10 6.19 -19.94
C THR A 256 18.71 6.63 -21.26
N ASP A 257 18.61 5.78 -22.28
CA ASP A 257 19.26 6.01 -23.57
C ASP A 257 18.65 7.20 -24.33
N ASP A 258 17.38 7.51 -24.05
CA ASP A 258 16.69 8.72 -24.51
C ASP A 258 17.01 9.98 -23.67
N GLY A 259 17.76 9.84 -22.57
CA GLY A 259 18.10 10.91 -21.63
C GLY A 259 16.94 11.43 -20.78
N SER A 260 15.77 10.78 -20.80
CA SER A 260 14.56 11.27 -20.10
C SER A 260 14.59 11.09 -18.59
N LYS A 261 15.36 10.13 -18.08
CA LYS A 261 15.43 9.80 -16.65
C LYS A 261 16.86 9.55 -16.19
N LYS A 262 17.12 9.92 -14.93
CA LYS A 262 18.35 9.65 -14.22
C LYS A 262 18.09 8.83 -12.97
N ALA A 263 19.05 8.00 -12.60
CA ALA A 263 19.03 7.23 -11.38
C ALA A 263 20.43 7.13 -10.77
N THR A 264 20.47 7.11 -9.44
CA THR A 264 21.68 6.92 -8.66
C THR A 264 21.67 5.51 -8.09
N ILE A 265 22.74 4.77 -8.33
CA ILE A 265 22.92 3.41 -7.85
C ILE A 265 23.72 3.45 -6.55
N ASN A 266 23.27 2.68 -5.56
CA ASN A 266 24.02 2.38 -4.36
C ASN A 266 24.15 0.85 -4.22
N THR A 267 25.38 0.38 -4.17
CA THR A 267 25.71 -1.03 -3.98
C THR A 267 26.37 -1.21 -2.64
N GLY A 268 25.83 -2.10 -1.80
CA GLY A 268 26.43 -2.56 -0.57
C GLY A 268 26.62 -4.07 -0.58
N PHE A 269 27.23 -4.62 0.47
CA PHE A 269 27.37 -6.07 0.60
C PHE A 269 25.98 -6.73 0.60
N GLN A 270 25.71 -7.56 -0.41
CA GLN A 270 24.42 -8.25 -0.63
C GLN A 270 23.20 -7.35 -0.86
N ILE A 271 23.40 -6.04 -1.10
CA ILE A 271 22.32 -5.08 -1.30
C ILE A 271 22.60 -4.28 -2.56
N PHE A 272 21.61 -4.23 -3.44
CA PHE A 272 21.55 -3.31 -4.55
C PHE A 272 20.36 -2.36 -4.34
N GLU A 273 20.58 -1.06 -4.50
CA GLU A 273 19.53 -0.05 -4.40
C GLU A 273 19.69 1.00 -5.49
N MET A 274 18.58 1.39 -6.11
CA MET A 274 18.53 2.39 -7.17
C MET A 274 17.40 3.37 -6.88
N PHE A 275 17.74 4.67 -6.83
CA PHE A 275 16.81 5.77 -6.63
C PHE A 275 16.81 6.70 -7.83
N PHE A 276 15.67 7.31 -8.12
CA PHE A 276 15.49 8.17 -9.26
C PHE A 276 15.51 9.62 -8.82
N GLU A 277 16.30 10.43 -9.50
CA GLU A 277 16.28 11.87 -9.27
C GLU A 277 15.09 12.48 -10.02
N MET A 278 14.17 13.10 -9.29
CA MET A 278 13.16 13.96 -9.92
C MET A 278 13.87 15.21 -10.43
N LEU A 279 14.06 15.31 -11.75
CA LEU A 279 14.32 16.60 -12.39
C LEU A 279 13.10 17.50 -12.13
N ILE A 280 13.17 18.34 -11.11
CA ILE A 280 12.28 19.47 -10.97
C ILE A 280 12.65 20.41 -12.13
N TYR A 281 11.93 20.33 -13.23
CA TYR A 281 11.95 21.41 -14.21
C TYR A 281 11.38 22.64 -13.51
N GLN A 282 12.26 23.50 -13.00
CA GLN A 282 11.91 24.90 -12.81
C GLN A 282 11.62 25.44 -14.21
N SER A 283 10.35 25.53 -14.55
CA SER A 283 9.90 26.36 -15.66
C SER A 283 10.29 27.80 -15.33
N VAL A 284 11.47 28.22 -15.76
CA VAL A 284 11.83 29.63 -15.86
C VAL A 284 10.93 30.20 -16.95
N HIS A 285 9.78 30.74 -16.52
CA HIS A 285 9.09 31.72 -17.33
C HIS A 285 10.00 32.94 -17.41
N VAL A 286 10.67 33.08 -18.55
CA VAL A 286 11.25 34.36 -18.98
C VAL A 286 10.06 35.29 -19.22
N ALA A 287 10.06 36.42 -18.50
CA ALA A 287 9.11 37.51 -18.65
C ALA A 287 9.28 38.23 -19.99
#